data_AF-W4VHC2-F1
#
_entry.id   AF-W4VHC2-F1
#
_cell.length_a   1.000
_cell.length_b   1.000
_cell.length_c   1.000
_cell.angle_alpha   90.00
_cell.angle_beta   90.00
_cell.angle_gamma   90.00
#
_symmetry.space_group_name_H-M   'P 1'
#
loop_
_entity.id
_entity.type
_entity.pdbx_description
1 polymer ?
#
loop_
_entity_poly.entity_id
_entity_poly.type
_entity_poly.pdbx_seq_one_letter_code
_entity_poly.pdbx_strand_id
1 'polypeptide(L)'
;MRKVLYFDCFSGISGDMTIAALLDTGISLEWLESQLLKLHVEQKYELKLNKVIKNGINSNHFDVIFEEASDHHDHKHETDHHTHHHRTYKDIVQMIENSELNESVKTMALDMFRVIGEAEAKIHGIDLDHVHFHEVGAIDSIIDIVGVAILIDHLGIDQIISSPVPVGSGHIHIDHGIYPVPAPATLEILKDIPIKNTKVVGGNDNTNRCSYY
;
A
#
# COMPACT_ATOMS: atom_id res chain seq x y z
N MET A 1 20.64 -0.60 21.93
CA MET A 1 20.69 -1.94 21.29
C MET A 1 19.99 -1.78 19.96
N ARG A 2 20.60 -2.20 18.85
CA ARG A 2 20.00 -2.02 17.51
C ARG A 2 18.74 -2.88 17.38
N LYS A 3 17.61 -2.30 16.99
CA LYS A 3 16.36 -3.02 16.70
C LYS A 3 16.28 -3.33 15.21
N VAL A 4 16.06 -4.60 14.90
CA VAL A 4 15.97 -5.10 13.52
C VAL A 4 14.57 -5.66 13.29
N LEU A 5 13.93 -5.21 12.22
CA LEU A 5 12.69 -5.78 11.68
C LEU A 5 13.05 -6.71 10.52
N TYR A 6 12.68 -7.98 10.61
CA TYR A 6 12.92 -8.96 9.56
C TYR A 6 11.60 -9.42 8.94
N PHE A 7 11.44 -9.21 7.64
CA PHE A 7 10.30 -9.71 6.88
C PHE A 7 10.64 -11.05 6.21
N ASP A 8 9.98 -12.12 6.64
CA ASP A 8 9.98 -13.37 5.88
C ASP A 8 8.87 -13.35 4.83
N CYS A 9 9.17 -12.81 3.66
CA CYS A 9 8.22 -12.59 2.58
C CYS A 9 7.85 -13.88 1.85
N PHE A 10 7.70 -15.06 2.49
CA PHE A 10 7.58 -16.35 1.78
C PHE A 10 6.44 -16.44 0.73
N SER A 11 5.40 -15.61 0.87
CA SER A 11 4.27 -15.47 -0.06
C SER A 11 4.06 -14.05 -0.58
N GLY A 12 5.07 -13.18 -0.46
CA GLY A 12 4.94 -11.74 -0.69
C GLY A 12 4.51 -10.99 0.57
N ILE A 13 4.35 -9.68 0.44
CA ILE A 13 3.84 -8.79 1.49
C ILE A 13 3.24 -7.55 0.82
N SER A 14 2.13 -7.05 1.35
CA SER A 14 1.48 -5.80 0.93
C SER A 14 1.44 -4.80 2.10
N GLY A 15 1.03 -3.56 1.82
CA GLY A 15 0.90 -2.48 2.82
C GLY A 15 0.01 -2.88 4.01
N ASP A 16 -1.23 -3.28 3.73
CA ASP A 16 -2.19 -3.77 4.72
C ASP A 16 -1.65 -4.96 5.57
N MET A 17 -0.98 -5.92 4.93
CA MET A 17 -0.33 -7.05 5.61
C MET A 17 0.79 -6.57 6.55
N THR A 18 1.55 -5.57 6.11
CA THR A 18 2.62 -4.96 6.91
C THR A 18 2.05 -4.26 8.13
N ILE A 19 1.00 -3.44 7.96
CA ILE A 19 0.31 -2.77 9.06
C ILE A 19 -0.24 -3.80 10.06
N ALA A 20 -0.96 -4.81 9.57
CA ALA A 20 -1.53 -5.85 10.43
C ALA A 20 -0.44 -6.57 11.26
N ALA A 21 0.68 -6.92 10.62
CA ALA A 21 1.80 -7.58 11.29
C ALA A 21 2.50 -6.68 12.32
N LEU A 22 2.60 -5.37 12.07
CA LEU A 22 3.21 -4.43 13.00
C LEU A 22 2.27 -4.10 14.18
N LEU A 23 0.97 -3.99 13.95
CA LEU A 23 -0.03 -3.83 15.02
C LEU A 23 -0.03 -5.04 15.98
N ASP A 24 0.23 -6.25 15.45
CA ASP A 24 0.36 -7.47 16.25
C ASP A 24 1.50 -7.47 17.27
N THR A 25 2.40 -6.48 17.22
CA THR A 25 3.40 -6.25 18.27
C THR A 25 2.82 -5.66 19.56
N GLY A 26 1.52 -5.34 19.59
CA GLY A 26 0.79 -4.82 20.75
C GLY A 26 0.43 -3.33 20.66
N ILE A 27 0.59 -2.72 19.47
CA ILE A 27 0.17 -1.34 19.21
C ILE A 27 -1.33 -1.35 18.93
N SER A 28 -2.08 -0.45 19.56
CA SER A 28 -3.54 -0.40 19.36
C SER A 28 -3.91 0.28 18.05
N LEU A 29 -5.01 -0.17 17.42
CA LEU A 29 -5.51 0.42 16.18
C LEU A 29 -5.88 1.89 16.38
N GLU A 30 -6.48 2.22 17.51
CA GLU A 30 -6.90 3.59 17.88
C GLU A 30 -5.70 4.53 17.99
N TRP A 31 -4.55 4.01 18.43
CA TRP A 31 -3.32 4.79 18.45
C TRP A 31 -2.85 5.10 17.03
N LEU A 32 -2.85 4.12 16.12
CA LEU A 32 -2.49 4.34 14.71
C LEU A 32 -3.44 5.35 14.05
N GLU A 33 -4.76 5.21 14.27
CA GLU A 33 -5.77 6.17 13.82
C GLU A 33 -5.43 7.60 14.28
N SER A 34 -5.09 7.77 15.56
CA SER A 34 -4.71 9.09 16.10
C SER A 34 -3.49 9.71 15.41
N GLN A 35 -2.57 8.88 14.91
CA GLN A 35 -1.40 9.37 14.16
C GLN A 35 -1.78 9.69 12.71
N LEU A 36 -2.60 8.87 12.06
CA LEU A 36 -3.04 9.08 10.69
C LEU A 36 -3.92 10.33 10.54
N LEU A 37 -4.67 10.72 11.57
CA LEU A 37 -5.43 11.98 11.59
C LEU A 37 -4.56 13.22 11.33
N LYS A 38 -3.26 13.16 11.68
CA LYS A 38 -2.30 14.25 11.44
C LYS A 38 -1.98 14.49 9.97
N LEU A 39 -2.35 13.54 9.09
CA LEU A 39 -2.22 13.67 7.64
C LEU A 39 -3.29 14.60 7.04
N HIS A 40 -4.38 14.86 7.78
CA HIS A 40 -5.49 15.71 7.36
C HIS A 40 -6.17 15.27 6.05
N VAL A 41 -6.36 13.96 5.88
CA VAL A 41 -7.11 13.42 4.74
C VAL A 41 -8.58 13.84 4.86
N GLU A 42 -9.10 14.55 3.84
CA GLU A 42 -10.48 15.07 3.83
C GLU A 42 -11.54 13.98 3.68
N GLN A 43 -11.21 12.93 2.92
CA GLN A 43 -12.11 11.80 2.69
C GLN A 43 -12.29 11.01 3.99
N LYS A 44 -13.54 10.75 4.37
CA LYS A 44 -13.84 9.91 5.52
C LYS A 44 -13.53 8.45 5.24
N TYR A 45 -12.87 7.80 6.19
CA TYR A 45 -12.62 6.37 6.20
C TYR A 45 -12.64 5.85 7.64
N GLU A 46 -12.86 4.55 7.77
CA GLU A 46 -12.77 3.77 9.00
C GLU A 46 -11.66 2.74 8.85
N LEU A 47 -10.79 2.59 9.85
CA LEU A 47 -9.80 1.52 9.87
C LEU A 47 -10.38 0.32 10.61
N LYS A 48 -10.16 -0.89 10.08
CA LYS A 48 -10.54 -2.13 10.76
C LYS A 48 -9.36 -3.06 10.87
N LEU A 49 -9.25 -3.71 12.03
CA LEU A 49 -8.35 -4.83 12.25
C LEU A 49 -9.19 -6.05 12.64
N ASN A 50 -9.37 -6.96 11.69
CA ASN A 50 -10.20 -8.14 11.85
C ASN A 50 -9.35 -9.39 12.01
N LYS A 51 -9.76 -10.31 12.89
CA LYS A 51 -9.21 -11.67 12.87
C LYS A 51 -9.83 -12.47 11.73
N VAL A 52 -8.98 -13.04 10.90
CA VAL A 52 -9.38 -13.90 9.78
C VAL A 52 -8.71 -15.26 9.89
N ILE A 53 -9.31 -16.27 9.24
CA ILE A 53 -8.69 -17.58 9.06
C ILE A 53 -8.47 -17.77 7.55
N LYS A 54 -7.21 -17.72 7.11
CA LYS A 54 -6.83 -17.98 5.72
C LYS A 54 -6.14 -19.33 5.64
N ASN A 55 -6.68 -20.26 4.85
CA ASN A 55 -6.15 -21.62 4.69
C ASN A 55 -5.89 -22.36 6.03
N GLY A 56 -6.76 -22.13 7.03
CA GLY A 56 -6.64 -22.74 8.36
C GLY A 56 -5.69 -22.04 9.33
N ILE A 57 -5.06 -20.94 8.92
CA ILE A 57 -4.13 -20.15 9.75
C ILE A 57 -4.85 -18.89 10.24
N ASN A 58 -4.79 -18.63 11.55
CA ASN A 58 -5.31 -17.40 12.14
C ASN A 58 -4.36 -16.23 11.83
N SER A 59 -4.90 -15.11 11.38
CA SER A 59 -4.14 -13.90 11.05
C SER A 59 -4.98 -12.66 11.28
N ASN A 60 -4.34 -11.50 11.41
CA ASN A 60 -5.03 -10.22 11.38
C ASN A 60 -5.10 -9.70 9.94
N HIS A 61 -6.20 -9.03 9.63
CA HIS A 61 -6.49 -8.40 8.35
C HIS A 61 -6.81 -6.94 8.61
N PHE A 62 -5.92 -6.06 8.17
CA PHE A 62 -6.12 -4.62 8.21
C PHE A 62 -6.95 -4.18 7.00
N ASP A 63 -7.83 -3.20 7.19
CA ASP A 63 -8.70 -2.72 6.14
C ASP A 63 -8.99 -1.23 6.28
N VAL A 64 -9.09 -0.54 5.14
CA VAL A 64 -9.51 0.86 5.04
C VAL A 64 -10.88 0.88 4.37
N ILE A 65 -11.91 1.26 5.13
CA ILE A 65 -13.31 1.23 4.69
C ILE A 65 -13.78 2.66 4.46
N PHE A 66 -14.31 2.94 3.28
CA PHE A 66 -14.86 4.25 2.94
C PHE A 66 -16.37 4.30 3.20
N GLU A 67 -16.88 5.43 3.67
CA GLU A 67 -18.32 5.67 3.70
C GLU A 67 -18.80 5.89 2.25
N GLU A 68 -19.65 5.00 1.72
CA GLU A 68 -20.31 5.22 0.44
C GLU A 68 -21.20 6.46 0.54
N ALA A 69 -21.03 7.42 -0.38
CA ALA A 69 -21.98 8.50 -0.55
C ALA A 69 -23.30 7.88 -1.02
N SER A 70 -24.30 7.85 -0.15
CA SER A 70 -25.65 7.41 -0.45
C SER A 70 -26.34 8.38 -1.41
N ASP A 71 -26.02 8.33 -2.70
CA ASP A 71 -26.79 8.99 -3.74
C ASP A 71 -27.74 8.00 -4.41
N HIS A 72 -29.02 8.18 -4.08
CA HIS A 72 -30.16 7.52 -4.72
C HIS A 72 -30.19 7.80 -6.23
N HIS A 73 -29.77 6.86 -7.06
CA HIS A 73 -30.30 6.72 -8.41
C HIS A 73 -30.50 5.24 -8.78
N ASP A 74 -31.78 4.88 -8.96
CA ASP A 74 -32.21 3.75 -9.78
C ASP A 74 -31.41 3.73 -11.09
N HIS A 75 -30.71 2.63 -11.39
CA HIS A 75 -30.66 1.92 -12.68
C HIS A 75 -29.43 1.00 -12.78
N LYS A 76 -29.70 -0.31 -12.88
CA LYS A 76 -28.92 -1.36 -13.58
C LYS A 76 -27.43 -1.57 -13.22
N HIS A 77 -27.14 -2.83 -12.87
CA HIS A 77 -25.82 -3.45 -12.84
C HIS A 77 -24.89 -3.01 -13.99
N GLU A 78 -23.91 -2.18 -13.69
CA GLU A 78 -22.61 -2.12 -14.34
C GLU A 78 -21.66 -1.32 -13.43
N THR A 79 -20.62 -2.02 -12.94
CA THR A 79 -19.36 -1.49 -12.40
C THR A 79 -19.42 -0.27 -11.50
N ASP A 80 -19.33 -0.50 -10.18
CA ASP A 80 -18.96 0.50 -9.18
C ASP A 80 -17.61 1.13 -9.56
N HIS A 81 -17.68 2.23 -10.30
CA HIS A 81 -16.59 3.15 -10.48
C HIS A 81 -16.51 3.98 -9.20
N HIS A 82 -15.79 3.47 -8.20
CA HIS A 82 -15.22 4.34 -7.19
C HIS A 82 -14.46 5.43 -7.96
N THR A 83 -14.82 6.69 -7.75
CA THR A 83 -14.09 7.82 -8.31
C THR A 83 -12.72 7.85 -7.65
N HIS A 84 -11.77 7.12 -8.23
CA HIS A 84 -10.37 7.18 -7.88
C HIS A 84 -9.93 8.62 -8.15
N HIS A 85 -9.81 9.42 -7.09
CA HIS A 85 -9.12 10.70 -7.19
C HIS A 85 -7.66 10.40 -7.52
N HIS A 86 -7.31 10.43 -8.80
CA HIS A 86 -5.93 10.30 -9.26
C HIS A 86 -5.12 11.45 -8.69
N ARG A 87 -4.26 11.15 -7.72
CA ARG A 87 -3.31 12.10 -7.16
C ARG A 87 -2.00 12.01 -7.93
N THR A 88 -1.39 13.15 -8.19
CA THR A 88 -0.02 13.17 -8.69
C THR A 88 0.95 12.86 -7.56
N TYR A 89 2.16 12.42 -7.91
CA TYR A 89 3.27 12.30 -6.95
C TYR A 89 3.45 13.60 -6.15
N LYS A 90 3.39 14.75 -6.85
CA LYS A 90 3.51 16.07 -6.23
C LYS A 90 2.42 16.35 -5.19
N ASP A 91 1.17 15.97 -5.47
CA ASP A 91 0.06 16.16 -4.51
C ASP A 91 0.29 15.36 -3.23
N ILE A 92 0.78 14.12 -3.35
CA ILE A 92 1.08 13.24 -2.21
C ILE A 92 2.24 13.81 -1.39
N VAL A 93 3.32 14.26 -2.05
CA VAL A 93 4.45 14.90 -1.37
C VAL A 93 3.97 16.11 -0.58
N GLN A 94 3.19 17.00 -1.20
CA GLN A 94 2.68 18.18 -0.54
C GLN A 94 1.73 17.84 0.61
N MET A 95 0.93 16.79 0.51
CA MET A 95 0.08 16.28 1.59
C MET A 95 0.90 15.83 2.80
N ILE A 96 1.97 15.06 2.57
CA ILE A 96 2.83 14.54 3.65
C ILE A 96 3.65 15.68 4.27
N GLU A 97 4.22 16.58 3.47
CA GLU A 97 5.04 17.69 3.97
C GLU A 97 4.23 18.64 4.87
N ASN A 98 2.99 18.95 4.49
CA ASN A 98 2.09 19.84 5.25
C ASN A 98 1.39 19.16 6.43
N SER A 99 1.59 17.85 6.62
CA SER A 99 1.02 17.11 7.76
C SER A 99 1.69 17.47 9.09
N GLU A 100 1.05 17.10 10.19
CA GLU A 100 1.61 17.18 11.56
C GLU A 100 2.36 15.90 11.97
N LEU A 101 2.71 15.04 11.01
CA LEU A 101 3.49 13.84 11.25
C LEU A 101 4.91 14.18 11.71
N ASN A 102 5.54 13.26 12.45
CA ASN A 102 6.95 13.39 12.82
C ASN A 102 7.83 13.45 11.56
N GLU A 103 8.92 14.21 11.60
CA GLU A 103 9.83 14.37 10.45
C GLU A 103 10.45 13.05 9.97
N SER A 104 10.72 12.11 10.89
CA SER A 104 11.18 10.76 10.55
C SER A 104 10.14 9.97 9.76
N VAL A 105 8.86 10.06 10.16
CA VAL A 105 7.73 9.44 9.46
C VAL A 105 7.55 10.05 8.07
N LYS A 106 7.57 11.39 7.97
CA LYS A 106 7.48 12.10 6.68
C LYS A 106 8.60 11.65 5.74
N THR A 107 9.84 11.68 6.22
CA THR A 107 11.02 11.29 5.43
C THR A 107 10.86 9.87 4.89
N MET A 108 10.49 8.92 5.75
CA MET A 108 10.34 7.52 5.37
C MET A 108 9.19 7.30 4.38
N ALA A 109 8.04 7.93 4.58
CA ALA A 109 6.91 7.85 3.66
C ALA A 109 7.26 8.45 2.28
N LEU A 110 7.89 9.63 2.26
CA LEU A 110 8.34 10.28 1.02
C LEU A 110 9.38 9.44 0.28
N ASP A 111 10.31 8.80 1.00
CA ASP A 111 11.29 7.89 0.40
C ASP A 111 10.61 6.67 -0.24
N MET A 112 9.59 6.08 0.41
CA MET A 112 8.80 4.98 -0.16
C MET A 112 8.03 5.42 -1.42
N PHE A 113 7.34 6.56 -1.37
CA PHE A 113 6.64 7.11 -2.54
C PHE A 113 7.60 7.47 -3.68
N ARG A 114 8.81 7.97 -3.37
CA ARG A 114 9.81 8.29 -4.39
C ARG A 114 10.25 7.06 -5.16
N VAL A 115 10.50 5.94 -4.48
CA VAL A 115 10.84 4.66 -5.14
C VAL A 115 9.74 4.24 -6.11
N ILE A 116 8.48 4.32 -5.69
CA ILE A 116 7.34 3.98 -6.54
C ILE A 116 7.20 4.97 -7.70
N GLY A 117 7.28 6.27 -7.41
CA GLY A 117 7.16 7.34 -8.40
C GLY A 117 8.25 7.30 -9.46
N GLU A 118 9.51 7.01 -9.09
CA GLU A 118 10.62 6.87 -10.04
C GLU A 118 10.43 5.68 -10.97
N ALA A 119 9.90 4.57 -10.45
CA ALA A 119 9.53 3.41 -11.27
C ALA A 119 8.42 3.75 -12.27
N GLU A 120 7.34 4.38 -11.80
CA GLU A 120 6.21 4.81 -12.65
C GLU A 120 6.66 5.83 -13.71
N ALA A 121 7.40 6.85 -13.31
CA ALA A 121 7.96 7.87 -14.21
C ALA A 121 8.72 7.23 -15.37
N LYS A 122 9.52 6.21 -15.08
CA LYS A 122 10.29 5.47 -16.06
C LYS A 122 9.42 4.61 -16.99
N ILE A 123 8.43 3.91 -16.45
CA ILE A 123 7.50 3.09 -17.24
C ILE A 123 6.68 3.97 -18.19
N HIS A 124 6.27 5.16 -17.74
CA HIS A 124 5.45 6.10 -18.50
C HIS A 124 6.24 7.12 -19.34
N GLY A 125 7.56 7.23 -19.14
CA GLY A 125 8.43 8.14 -19.87
C GLY A 125 8.16 9.62 -19.58
N ILE A 126 7.80 9.95 -18.34
CA ILE A 126 7.44 11.30 -17.88
C ILE A 126 8.32 11.72 -16.69
N ASP A 127 8.32 13.02 -16.36
CA ASP A 127 8.99 13.51 -15.16
C ASP A 127 8.25 13.06 -13.88
N LEU A 128 9.00 12.80 -12.82
CA LEU A 128 8.50 12.32 -11.52
C LEU A 128 7.33 13.17 -10.98
N ASP A 129 7.46 14.50 -11.04
CA ASP A 129 6.45 15.43 -10.52
C ASP A 129 5.10 15.35 -11.27
N HIS A 130 5.09 14.81 -12.50
CA HIS A 130 3.91 14.64 -13.34
C HIS A 130 3.35 13.22 -13.30
N VAL A 131 3.93 12.31 -12.51
CA VAL A 131 3.41 10.95 -12.35
C VAL A 131 2.02 11.01 -11.73
N HIS A 132 1.03 10.55 -12.48
CA HIS A 132 -0.31 10.29 -11.97
C HIS A 132 -0.34 8.86 -11.45
N PHE A 133 -0.51 8.69 -10.14
CA PHE A 133 -0.67 7.37 -9.58
C PHE A 133 -2.11 6.91 -9.80
N HIS A 134 -2.27 5.86 -10.60
CA HIS A 134 -3.56 5.25 -10.87
C HIS A 134 -4.02 4.40 -9.67
N GLU A 135 -3.15 3.52 -9.18
CA GLU A 135 -3.44 2.64 -8.04
C GLU A 135 -2.91 3.25 -6.72
N VAL A 136 -1.64 3.65 -6.70
CA VAL A 136 -0.94 4.12 -5.49
C VAL A 136 -1.41 5.52 -5.02
N GLY A 137 -2.19 6.23 -5.84
CA GLY A 137 -2.73 7.56 -5.53
C GLY A 137 -4.04 7.52 -4.76
N ALA A 138 -4.62 6.33 -4.61
CA ALA A 138 -5.81 6.10 -3.82
C ALA A 138 -5.49 6.21 -2.31
N ILE A 139 -6.51 6.60 -1.53
CA ILE A 139 -6.33 6.87 -0.10
C ILE A 139 -5.91 5.61 0.66
N ASP A 140 -6.40 4.43 0.30
CA ASP A 140 -6.00 3.15 0.88
C ASP A 140 -4.47 2.93 0.79
N SER A 141 -3.89 3.12 -0.39
CA SER A 141 -2.43 3.01 -0.61
C SER A 141 -1.64 4.06 0.18
N ILE A 142 -2.18 5.29 0.30
CA ILE A 142 -1.56 6.35 1.10
C ILE A 142 -1.58 6.00 2.59
N ILE A 143 -2.71 5.52 3.09
CA ILE A 143 -2.85 5.07 4.47
C ILE A 143 -1.91 3.89 4.75
N ASP A 144 -1.75 2.96 3.81
CA ASP A 144 -0.83 1.85 3.92
C ASP A 144 0.63 2.33 4.07
N ILE A 145 1.13 3.12 3.13
CA ILE A 145 2.53 3.59 3.15
C ILE A 145 2.81 4.47 4.38
N VAL A 146 1.94 5.44 4.67
CA VAL A 146 2.12 6.34 5.80
C VAL A 146 1.95 5.59 7.13
N GLY A 147 0.98 4.67 7.21
CA GLY A 147 0.74 3.83 8.38
C GLY A 147 1.93 2.93 8.70
N VAL A 148 2.54 2.33 7.69
CA VAL A 148 3.80 1.57 7.85
C VAL A 148 4.91 2.47 8.38
N ALA A 149 5.11 3.67 7.82
CA ALA A 149 6.13 4.61 8.29
C ALA A 149 5.91 5.00 9.78
N ILE A 150 4.66 5.26 10.18
CA ILE A 150 4.29 5.57 11.57
C ILE A 150 4.66 4.43 12.52
N LEU A 151 4.33 3.19 12.15
CA LEU A 151 4.55 2.02 13.00
C LEU A 151 6.04 1.68 13.13
N ILE A 152 6.81 1.80 12.03
CA ILE A 152 8.26 1.60 12.04
C ILE A 152 8.95 2.64 12.93
N ASP A 153 8.56 3.92 12.83
CA ASP A 153 9.06 4.99 13.68
C ASP A 153 8.75 4.73 15.16
N HIS A 154 7.49 4.38 15.47
CA HIS A 154 7.05 4.09 16.84
C HIS A 154 7.82 2.95 17.48
N LEU A 155 8.05 1.87 16.73
CA LEU A 155 8.82 0.72 17.21
C LEU A 155 10.31 1.04 17.36
N GLY A 156 10.78 2.15 16.79
CA GLY A 156 12.18 2.57 16.80
C GLY A 156 13.08 1.58 16.06
N ILE A 157 12.63 1.10 14.89
CA ILE A 157 13.39 0.15 14.09
C ILE A 157 14.59 0.84 13.44
N ASP A 158 15.79 0.31 13.67
CA ASP A 158 17.05 0.84 13.13
C ASP A 158 17.45 0.18 11.80
N GLN A 159 16.88 -0.98 11.50
CA GLN A 159 17.20 -1.73 10.29
C GLN A 159 16.04 -2.62 9.87
N ILE A 160 15.73 -2.60 8.58
CA ILE A 160 14.78 -3.51 7.94
C ILE A 160 15.58 -4.47 7.06
N ILE A 161 15.28 -5.76 7.16
CA ILE A 161 15.86 -6.83 6.36
C ILE A 161 14.71 -7.69 5.85
N SER A 162 14.79 -8.20 4.63
CA SER A 162 13.82 -9.16 4.10
C SER A 162 14.50 -10.43 3.60
N SER A 163 13.74 -11.53 3.54
CA SER A 163 14.08 -12.65 2.67
C SER A 163 13.94 -12.25 1.20
N PRO A 164 14.57 -12.98 0.25
CA PRO A 164 14.40 -12.70 -1.17
C PRO A 164 12.92 -12.69 -1.57
N VAL A 165 12.50 -11.66 -2.31
CA VAL A 165 11.09 -11.40 -2.60
C VAL A 165 10.56 -12.48 -3.56
N PRO A 166 9.52 -13.24 -3.19
CA PRO A 166 8.91 -14.18 -4.11
C PRO A 166 8.19 -13.43 -5.21
N VAL A 167 8.49 -13.77 -6.45
CA VAL A 167 7.73 -13.30 -7.60
C VAL A 167 6.78 -14.41 -8.07
N GLY A 168 5.54 -14.00 -8.33
CA GLY A 168 4.53 -14.84 -8.95
C GLY A 168 4.68 -14.91 -10.47
N SER A 169 3.68 -15.47 -11.13
CA SER A 169 3.53 -15.49 -12.59
C SER A 169 2.06 -15.31 -12.96
N GLY A 170 1.71 -15.19 -14.24
CA GLY A 170 0.31 -15.03 -14.67
C GLY A 170 -0.01 -13.61 -15.10
N HIS A 171 -1.30 -13.26 -15.08
CA HIS A 171 -1.78 -11.94 -15.52
C HIS A 171 -2.83 -11.40 -14.53
N ILE A 172 -2.85 -10.09 -14.36
CA ILE A 172 -3.81 -9.36 -13.53
C ILE A 172 -4.52 -8.32 -14.37
N HIS A 173 -5.73 -7.94 -13.95
CA HIS A 173 -6.46 -6.82 -14.53
C HIS A 173 -6.24 -5.60 -13.64
N ILE A 174 -5.68 -4.56 -14.24
CA ILE A 174 -5.37 -3.27 -13.62
C ILE A 174 -6.00 -2.15 -14.45
N ASP A 175 -5.90 -0.90 -13.99
CA ASP A 175 -6.43 0.28 -14.72
C ASP A 175 -5.85 0.40 -16.15
N HIS A 176 -4.66 -0.15 -16.37
CA HIS A 176 -4.00 -0.19 -17.66
C HIS A 176 -4.41 -1.40 -18.54
N GLY A 177 -5.36 -2.22 -18.09
CA GLY A 177 -5.81 -3.45 -18.73
C GLY A 177 -5.15 -4.70 -18.17
N ILE A 178 -4.96 -5.72 -19.01
CA ILE A 178 -4.40 -7.01 -18.58
C ILE A 178 -2.87 -6.95 -18.66
N TYR A 179 -2.19 -7.10 -17.53
CA TYR A 179 -0.72 -7.07 -17.42
C TYR A 179 -0.15 -8.35 -16.83
N PRO A 180 1.10 -8.71 -17.17
CA PRO A 180 1.79 -9.83 -16.51
C PRO A 180 2.04 -9.53 -15.03
N VAL A 181 2.19 -10.59 -14.24
CA VAL A 181 2.68 -10.52 -12.86
C VAL A 181 4.20 -10.82 -12.85
N PRO A 182 5.03 -9.97 -12.20
CA PRO A 182 4.68 -8.71 -11.52
C PRO A 182 4.35 -7.58 -12.51
N ALA A 183 3.57 -6.60 -12.02
CA ALA A 183 3.23 -5.39 -12.79
C ALA A 183 4.50 -4.60 -13.18
N PRO A 184 4.46 -3.76 -14.25
CA PRO A 184 5.67 -3.12 -14.79
C PRO A 184 6.47 -2.28 -13.79
N ALA A 185 5.81 -1.47 -12.98
CA ALA A 185 6.50 -0.64 -11.99
C ALA A 185 7.08 -1.49 -10.84
N THR A 186 6.37 -2.52 -10.36
CA THR A 186 6.90 -3.51 -9.43
C THR A 186 8.13 -4.22 -10.01
N LEU A 187 8.10 -4.60 -11.29
CA LEU A 187 9.25 -5.20 -11.98
C LEU A 187 10.44 -4.24 -12.08
N GLU A 188 10.18 -2.94 -12.27
CA GLU A 188 11.22 -1.91 -12.27
C GLU A 188 11.87 -1.77 -10.88
N ILE A 189 11.06 -1.73 -9.81
CA ILE A 189 11.54 -1.65 -8.41
C ILE A 189 12.39 -2.87 -8.04
N LEU A 190 12.02 -4.06 -8.51
CA LEU A 190 12.71 -5.30 -8.20
C LEU A 190 14.06 -5.48 -8.93
N LYS A 191 14.48 -4.54 -9.77
CA LYS A 191 15.79 -4.61 -10.42
C LYS A 191 16.90 -4.59 -9.36
N ASP A 192 17.84 -5.51 -9.50
CA ASP A 192 18.97 -5.72 -8.59
C ASP A 192 18.57 -6.12 -7.14
N ILE A 193 17.28 -6.38 -6.88
CA ILE A 193 16.78 -6.91 -5.62
C ILE A 193 16.79 -8.45 -5.67
N PRO A 194 17.25 -9.15 -4.61
CA PRO A 194 17.18 -10.61 -4.55
C PRO A 194 15.73 -11.11 -4.65
N ILE A 195 15.44 -11.91 -5.68
CA ILE A 195 14.12 -12.53 -5.89
C ILE A 195 14.16 -14.04 -5.68
N LYS A 196 13.00 -14.61 -5.36
CA LYS A 196 12.75 -16.05 -5.25
C LYS A 196 11.67 -16.46 -6.24
N ASN A 197 11.91 -17.53 -7.00
CA ASN A 197 10.88 -18.08 -7.88
C ASN A 197 9.82 -18.82 -7.05
N THR A 198 8.55 -18.66 -7.44
CA THR A 198 7.43 -19.40 -6.85
C THR A 198 6.57 -20.09 -7.90
N LYS A 199 5.69 -20.98 -7.44
CA LYS A 199 4.65 -21.61 -8.27
C LYS A 199 3.31 -20.87 -8.16
N VAL A 200 3.28 -19.72 -7.47
CA VAL A 200 2.06 -18.92 -7.31
C VAL A 200 1.75 -18.25 -8.64
N VAL A 201 0.50 -18.39 -9.08
CA VAL A 201 -0.01 -17.77 -10.30
C VAL A 201 -1.03 -16.71 -9.89
N GLY A 202 -0.74 -15.44 -10.17
CA GLY A 202 -1.67 -14.33 -10.00
C GLY A 202 -2.76 -14.33 -11.07
N GLY A 203 -3.93 -13.81 -10.70
CA GLY A 203 -5.10 -13.70 -11.59
C GLY A 203 -6.29 -14.63 -11.27
N ASN A 204 -6.30 -15.30 -10.12
CA ASN A 204 -7.42 -16.17 -9.71
C ASN A 204 -8.44 -15.52 -8.76
N ASP A 205 -8.19 -14.29 -8.31
CA ASP A 205 -9.07 -13.62 -7.35
C ASP A 205 -9.87 -12.51 -8.04
N ASN A 206 -11.20 -12.62 -8.01
CA ASN A 206 -12.18 -11.57 -8.36
C ASN A 206 -12.18 -10.41 -7.34
N THR A 207 -11.08 -10.20 -6.61
CA THR A 207 -11.00 -9.15 -5.60
C THR A 207 -10.48 -7.87 -6.26
N ASN A 208 -11.37 -6.88 -6.37
CA ASN A 208 -11.14 -5.53 -6.90
C ASN A 208 -10.19 -4.68 -6.02
N ARG A 209 -9.24 -5.27 -5.28
CA ARG A 209 -8.31 -4.51 -4.44
C ARG A 209 -7.03 -4.18 -5.19
N CYS A 210 -6.70 -2.89 -5.22
CA CYS A 210 -5.45 -2.34 -5.74
C CYS A 210 -4.31 -2.60 -4.75
N SER A 211 -3.93 -3.86 -4.55
CA SER A 211 -2.80 -4.25 -3.69
C SER A 211 -1.70 -4.92 -4.52
N TYR A 212 -1.31 -4.28 -5.62
CA TYR A 212 -0.33 -4.81 -6.58
C TYR A 212 1.07 -4.19 -6.47
N TYR A 213 1.25 -3.28 -5.49
CA TYR A 213 2.51 -2.60 -5.16
C TYR A 213 3.02 -2.98 -3.77
#